data_AF-A0A183J0L9-F1
#
_entry.id   AF-A0A183J0L9-F1
#
_cell.length_a   1.000
_cell.length_b   1.000
_cell.length_c   1.000
_cell.angle_alpha   90.00
_cell.angle_beta   90.00
_cell.angle_gamma   90.00
#
_symmetry.space_group_name_H-M   'P 1'
#
loop_
_entity.id
_entity.type
_entity.pdbx_description
1 polymer ?
#
loop_
_entity_poly.entity_id
_entity_poly.type
_entity_poly.pdbx_seq_one_letter_code
_entity_poly.pdbx_strand_id
1 'polypeptide(L)'
;MILEDSSWIDDLPSCHLSGVGFVSNAMYRRDGQPSHEHNFEDACIRLRSASDISLYCVIDGHDGSQVAEYVAQKVPEELLLDQLDNVKADEEVSHIVFT
;
A
#
# COMPACT_ATOMS: atom_id res chain seq x y z
N MET A 1 4.96 -25.07 9.89
CA MET A 1 3.69 -24.32 9.82
C MET A 1 3.98 -23.00 10.51
N ILE A 2 4.45 -22.02 9.73
CA ILE A 2 4.63 -20.67 10.25
C ILE A 2 3.22 -20.09 10.24
N LEU A 3 2.73 -19.66 11.41
CA LEU A 3 1.49 -18.88 11.47
C LEU A 3 1.81 -17.58 10.74
N GLU A 4 1.22 -17.36 9.56
CA GLU A 4 1.15 -16.02 8.98
C GLU A 4 0.40 -15.17 10.01
N ASP A 5 1.07 -14.18 10.60
CA ASP A 5 0.39 -13.17 11.41
C ASP A 5 -0.68 -12.55 10.51
N SER A 6 -1.96 -12.74 10.85
CA SER A 6 -3.05 -12.14 10.09
C SER A 6 -2.85 -10.63 10.08
N SER A 7 -2.70 -10.03 8.91
CA SER A 7 -2.50 -8.60 8.83
C SER A 7 -3.82 -7.93 9.20
N TRP A 8 -3.80 -7.00 10.14
CA TRP A 8 -5.00 -6.27 10.55
C TRP A 8 -5.66 -5.52 9.38
N ILE A 9 -4.89 -5.23 8.33
CA ILE A 9 -5.35 -4.62 7.09
C ILE A 9 -6.29 -5.53 6.29
N ASP A 10 -6.22 -6.85 6.48
CA ASP A 10 -7.06 -7.84 5.79
C ASP A 10 -8.52 -7.74 6.24
N ASP A 11 -8.76 -7.19 7.44
CA ASP A 11 -10.09 -6.93 7.97
C ASP A 11 -10.72 -5.63 7.42
N LEU A 12 -9.93 -4.77 6.75
CA LEU A 12 -10.43 -3.54 6.16
C LEU A 12 -10.97 -3.79 4.74
N PRO A 13 -12.15 -3.26 4.39
CA PRO A 13 -12.70 -3.44 3.06
C PRO A 13 -11.86 -2.68 2.03
N SER A 14 -11.62 -3.33 0.90
CA SER A 14 -11.06 -2.66 -0.27
C SER A 14 -12.06 -1.67 -0.87
N CYS A 15 -11.58 -0.55 -1.41
CA CYS A 15 -12.46 0.39 -2.11
C CYS A 15 -12.91 -0.18 -3.47
N HIS A 16 -14.23 -0.33 -3.65
CA HIS A 16 -14.85 -0.87 -4.87
C HIS A 16 -14.88 0.11 -6.05
N LEU A 17 -14.54 1.38 -5.81
CA LEU A 17 -14.45 2.42 -6.85
C LEU A 17 -13.05 2.50 -7.49
N SER A 18 -12.12 1.62 -7.10
CA SER A 18 -10.76 1.58 -7.63
C SER A 18 -10.36 0.21 -8.17
N GLY A 19 -9.34 0.20 -9.02
CA GLY A 19 -8.72 -0.97 -9.61
C GLY A 19 -7.20 -0.77 -9.68
N VAL A 20 -6.41 -1.84 -9.62
CA VAL A 20 -4.95 -1.80 -9.75
C VAL A 20 -4.51 -2.93 -10.66
N GLY A 21 -3.56 -2.63 -11.54
CA GLY A 21 -2.85 -3.60 -12.36
C GLY A 21 -1.35 -3.50 -12.08
N PHE A 22 -0.67 -4.63 -12.19
CA PHE A 22 0.76 -4.74 -11.93
C PHE A 22 1.48 -5.37 -13.11
N VAL A 23 2.72 -4.94 -13.33
CA VAL A 23 3.66 -5.58 -14.25
C VAL A 23 5.00 -5.64 -13.54
N SER A 24 5.59 -6.83 -13.46
CA SER A 24 6.89 -7.00 -12.81
C SER A 24 8.03 -6.47 -13.66
N ASN A 25 9.05 -5.95 -12.99
CA ASN A 25 10.29 -5.46 -13.61
C ASN A 25 10.90 -6.51 -14.54
N ALA A 26 11.24 -6.10 -15.76
CA ALA A 26 11.76 -7.01 -16.80
C ALA A 26 12.96 -6.39 -17.49
N MET A 27 14.02 -7.17 -17.63
CA MET A 27 15.13 -6.86 -18.53
C MET A 27 14.98 -7.66 -19.82
N TYR A 28 15.17 -7.00 -20.96
CA TYR A 28 15.08 -7.67 -22.25
C TYR A 28 16.43 -8.26 -22.64
N ARG A 29 16.44 -9.56 -22.90
CA ARG A 29 17.62 -10.27 -23.38
C ARG A 29 17.87 -9.97 -24.86
N ARG A 30 19.04 -10.36 -25.37
CA ARG A 30 19.40 -10.20 -26.79
C ARG A 30 18.44 -10.89 -27.77
N ASP A 31 17.71 -11.92 -27.34
CA ASP A 31 16.70 -12.61 -28.15
C ASP A 31 15.31 -11.94 -28.10
N GLY A 32 15.19 -10.79 -27.42
CA GLY A 32 13.96 -10.02 -27.30
C GLY A 32 12.97 -10.57 -26.26
N GLN A 33 13.29 -11.68 -25.58
CA GLN A 33 12.45 -12.21 -24.52
C GLN A 33 12.72 -11.50 -23.18
N PRO A 34 11.68 -11.23 -22.37
CA PRO A 34 11.84 -10.65 -21.04
C PRO A 34 12.46 -11.67 -20.08
N SER A 35 13.28 -11.18 -19.15
CA SER A 35 13.75 -11.90 -17.97
C SER A 35 13.53 -11.06 -16.72
N HIS A 36 13.10 -11.71 -15.65
CA HIS A 36 12.92 -11.10 -14.33
C HIS A 36 14.13 -11.47 -13.47
N GLU A 37 14.96 -10.49 -13.10
CA GLU A 37 16.19 -10.74 -12.33
C GLU A 37 15.97 -10.70 -10.82
N HIS A 38 14.94 -9.97 -10.37
CA HIS A 38 14.58 -9.83 -8.97
C HIS A 38 13.08 -10.05 -8.78
N ASN A 39 12.70 -10.27 -7.52
CA ASN A 39 11.30 -10.37 -7.14
C ASN A 39 10.60 -9.03 -7.34
N PHE A 40 9.26 -9.07 -7.41
CA PHE A 40 8.46 -7.86 -7.41
C PHE A 40 8.58 -7.15 -6.06
N GLU A 41 8.84 -5.84 -6.08
CA GLU A 41 9.17 -5.06 -4.88
C GLU A 41 8.11 -4.01 -4.54
N ASP A 42 7.24 -3.65 -5.48
CA ASP A 42 6.20 -2.67 -5.24
C ASP A 42 5.10 -3.22 -4.33
N ALA A 43 4.45 -2.31 -3.61
CA ALA A 43 3.23 -2.59 -2.87
C ALA A 43 2.15 -1.57 -3.23
N CYS A 44 0.88 -1.95 -3.05
CA CYS A 44 -0.22 -1.00 -3.14
C CYS A 44 -1.30 -1.31 -2.11
N ILE A 45 -2.01 -0.28 -1.69
CA ILE A 45 -3.18 -0.40 -0.83
C ILE A 45 -4.32 0.46 -1.37
N ARG A 46 -5.54 -0.01 -1.17
CA ARG A 46 -6.77 0.66 -1.62
C ARG A 46 -7.89 0.32 -0.65
N LEU A 47 -7.85 0.99 0.48
CA LEU A 47 -8.70 0.71 1.64
C LEU A 47 -9.81 1.73 1.76
N ARG A 48 -10.89 1.33 2.44
CA ARG A 48 -11.95 2.23 2.89
C ARG A 48 -12.23 1.99 4.36
N SER A 49 -12.19 3.02 5.18
CA SER A 49 -12.54 2.93 6.60
C SER A 49 -14.05 2.87 6.81
N ALA A 50 -14.47 2.55 8.03
CA ALA A 50 -15.87 2.60 8.44
C ALA A 50 -16.46 4.03 8.39
N SER A 51 -15.61 5.04 8.60
CA SER A 51 -15.95 6.48 8.59
C SER A 51 -15.95 7.09 7.17
N ASP A 52 -16.02 6.24 6.14
CA ASP A 52 -16.08 6.62 4.73
C ASP A 52 -14.83 7.32 4.16
N ILE A 53 -13.68 7.11 4.79
CA ILE A 53 -12.39 7.63 4.32
C ILE A 53 -11.73 6.58 3.44
N SER A 54 -11.30 6.95 2.24
CA SER A 54 -10.59 6.05 1.33
C SER A 54 -9.11 6.41 1.26
N LEU A 55 -8.23 5.42 1.43
CA LEU A 55 -6.78 5.58 1.34
C LEU A 55 -6.24 4.77 0.15
N TYR A 56 -5.44 5.44 -0.68
CA TYR A 56 -4.79 4.84 -1.84
C TYR A 56 -3.30 5.14 -1.76
N CYS A 57 -2.47 4.10 -1.90
CA CYS A 57 -1.02 4.25 -1.92
C CYS A 57 -0.41 3.29 -2.94
N VAL A 58 0.60 3.77 -3.66
CA VAL A 58 1.49 2.98 -4.53
C VAL A 58 2.89 3.22 -4.00
N ILE A 59 3.59 2.14 -3.67
CA ILE A 59 4.86 2.17 -2.98
C ILE A 59 5.86 1.43 -3.86
N ASP A 60 6.87 2.15 -4.34
CA ASP A 60 7.98 1.61 -5.12
C ASP A 60 9.05 1.07 -4.16
N GLY A 61 9.27 -0.25 -4.18
CA GLY A 61 10.28 -0.90 -3.34
C GLY A 61 11.64 -0.92 -4.03
N HIS A 62 12.71 -0.83 -3.26
CA HIS A 62 14.08 -0.89 -3.78
C HIS A 62 14.96 -1.71 -2.83
N ASP A 63 15.83 -2.55 -3.41
CA ASP A 63 16.67 -3.51 -2.68
C ASP A 63 15.85 -4.45 -1.78
N GLY A 64 14.71 -4.93 -2.28
CA GLY A 64 13.76 -5.80 -1.61
C GLY A 64 12.41 -5.16 -1.27
N SER A 65 11.39 -6.00 -1.08
CA SER A 65 10.00 -5.58 -0.80
C SER A 65 9.72 -5.22 0.66
N GLN A 66 10.64 -5.53 1.58
CA GLN A 66 10.38 -5.48 3.02
C GLN A 66 9.92 -4.09 3.51
N VAL A 67 10.55 -3.01 3.02
CA VAL A 67 10.16 -1.66 3.41
C VAL A 67 8.81 -1.28 2.78
N ALA A 68 8.58 -1.66 1.52
CA ALA A 68 7.31 -1.39 0.85
C ALA A 68 6.13 -2.10 1.54
N GLU A 69 6.31 -3.36 1.91
CA GLU A 69 5.34 -4.14 2.69
C GLU A 69 5.10 -3.54 4.08
N TYR A 70 6.15 -3.10 4.77
CA TYR A 70 6.02 -2.43 6.07
C TYR A 70 5.21 -1.13 5.96
N VAL A 71 5.51 -0.29 4.97
CA VAL A 71 4.77 0.96 4.71
C VAL A 71 3.31 0.68 4.36
N ALA A 72 3.05 -0.38 3.57
CA ALA A 72 1.69 -0.80 3.23
C ALA A 72 0.86 -1.17 4.46
N GLN A 73 1.48 -1.66 5.54
CA GLN A 73 0.81 -1.95 6.81
C GLN A 73 0.74 -0.73 7.73
N LYS A 74 1.81 0.07 7.83
CA LYS A 74 1.90 1.16 8.82
C LYS A 74 1.14 2.42 8.44
N VAL A 75 1.17 2.83 7.17
CA VAL A 75 0.48 4.06 6.75
C VAL A 75 -1.04 3.98 7.02
N PRO A 76 -1.74 2.87 6.73
CA PRO A 76 -3.13 2.73 7.13
C PRO A 76 -3.36 2.76 8.64
N GLU A 77 -2.44 2.22 9.44
CA GLU A 77 -2.55 2.14 10.91
C GLU A 77 -2.54 3.55 11.51
N GLU A 78 -1.68 4.42 10.98
CA GLU A 78 -1.50 5.79 11.46
C GLU A 78 -2.56 6.77 10.91
N LEU A 79 -3.28 6.42 9.84
CA LEU A 79 -4.26 7.30 9.20
C LEU A 79 -5.72 6.87 9.38
N LEU A 80 -6.01 5.57 9.36
CA LEU A 80 -7.37 5.04 9.34
C LEU A 80 -7.87 4.55 10.70
N LEU A 81 -7.02 4.51 11.73
CA LEU A 81 -7.41 4.16 13.10
C LEU A 81 -7.78 5.42 13.90
N ASP A 82 -8.85 6.07 13.46
CA ASP A 82 -9.48 7.25 14.06
C ASP A 82 -8.71 8.57 13.95
N GLN A 83 -7.48 8.61 13.42
CA GLN A 83 -6.70 9.86 13.34
C GLN A 83 -7.34 10.89 12.41
N LEU A 84 -7.93 10.44 11.30
CA LEU A 84 -8.62 11.32 10.35
C LEU A 84 -10.12 11.47 10.66
N ASP A 85 -10.65 10.79 11.67
CA ASP A 85 -12.07 10.82 11.99
C ASP A 85 -12.46 12.19 12.55
N ASN A 86 -13.44 12.82 11.91
CA ASN A 86 -13.94 14.17 12.22
C ASN A 86 -12.98 15.33 11.91
N VAL A 87 -11.85 15.07 11.26
CA VAL A 87 -10.97 16.11 10.72
C VAL A 87 -11.68 16.81 9.55
N LYS A 88 -11.72 18.15 9.58
CA LYS A 88 -12.46 18.96 8.57
C LYS A 88 -11.62 20.03 7.89
N ALA A 89 -10.44 20.34 8.43
CA ALA A 89 -9.55 21.36 7.92
C ALA A 89 -8.38 20.72 7.17
N ASP A 90 -8.03 21.26 6.01
CA ASP A 90 -6.95 20.74 5.17
C ASP A 90 -5.60 20.81 5.89
N GLU A 91 -5.38 21.85 6.71
CA GLU A 91 -4.15 22.01 7.49
C GLU A 91 -3.97 20.89 8.53
N GLU A 92 -5.07 20.42 9.11
CA GLU A 92 -5.07 19.33 10.10
C GLU A 92 -4.80 17.98 9.42
N VAL A 93 -5.41 17.74 8.25
CA VAL A 93 -5.09 16.57 7.42
C VAL A 93 -3.62 16.58 7.03
N SER A 94 -3.10 17.71 6.56
CA SER A 94 -1.69 17.84 6.19
C SER A 94 -0.77 17.59 7.38
N HIS A 95 -1.12 18.07 8.57
CA HIS A 95 -0.33 17.82 9.77
C HIS A 95 -0.29 16.31 10.10
N ILE A 96 -1.43 15.63 10.06
CA ILE A 96 -1.53 14.18 10.36
C ILE A 96 -0.73 13.35 9.35
N VAL A 97 -0.80 13.66 8.06
CA VAL A 97 -0.13 12.87 7.01
C VAL A 97 1.39 13.04 7.00
N PHE A 98 1.92 14.17 7.47
CA PHE A 98 3.34 14.49 7.43
C PHE A 98 4.04 14.54 8.80
N THR A 99 3.40 14.07 9.86
CA THR A 99 4.02 13.93 11.20
C THR A 99 4.56 12.53 11.38
#